data_AF-A0A7W8R035-F1
#
_entry.id   AF-A0A7W8R035-F1
#
_cell.length_a   1.000
_cell.length_b   1.000
_cell.length_c   1.000
_cell.angle_alpha   90.00
_cell.angle_beta   90.00
_cell.angle_gamma   90.00
#
_symmetry.space_group_name_H-M   'P 1'
#
loop_
_entity.id
_entity.type
_entity.pdbx_description
1 polymer ?
#
loop_
_entity_poly.entity_id
_entity_poly.type
_entity_poly.pdbx_seq_one_letter_code
_entity_poly.pdbx_strand_id
1 'polypeptide(L)'
;MSEKITLKEKIGYGFGDFASSMFWKIFSVYLLYYYTDVFGISAAVVGTMFLITRIWDTALDPIVGIVADMTNSRWGKFRPYLLWMAIPFGIIGVLTFVAPDLDVSGKIIYAYLTYTLMMMVYSAINVPYASLMGVMTSNVKDRTTLSTFRFIFAFAGSILVLATAEPLVGWFGKAGTVEDVQKGWSLTMILYAVIAVVLFYLTFAWTRERIYPPKEQKTSLKTDLKNLATNKPWFVLLGAGVSTLIFNSLRDGSAIYYFKYYFKAQEAFQLPLINAPINYSTLYLVLGQAANIVGVVLAKPVSDKIGKKNTFFFAMLVAAILSCIFYAFKETDLFLIFFFQFLISICAGSIFPLLWSMYADIADYSEWKTGRRATGLIFSSSSMSQKLGWTLGGALTGWLLAIYGFEANAAQTIETQTGIRTMLSFIPATGALLSAIFILFYKLSDSLMVSVIDALEEGRTKEQHINIAIQNERIA
;
A
#
# COMPACT_ATOMS: atom_id res chain seq x y z
N MET A 1 -29.43 2.06 21.93
CA MET A 1 -29.54 2.43 20.50
C MET A 1 -28.18 2.90 20.03
N SER A 2 -27.60 2.28 19.00
CA SER A 2 -26.34 2.75 18.40
C SER A 2 -26.62 4.10 17.70
N GLU A 3 -26.05 5.20 18.21
CA GLU A 3 -26.10 6.48 17.50
C GLU A 3 -25.51 6.30 16.10
N LYS A 4 -26.27 6.68 15.06
CA LYS A 4 -25.79 6.64 13.68
C LYS A 4 -24.56 7.54 13.53
N ILE A 5 -23.53 7.02 12.88
CA ILE A 5 -22.32 7.81 12.58
C ILE A 5 -22.67 8.97 11.66
N THR A 6 -22.30 10.17 12.09
CA THR A 6 -22.54 11.39 11.31
C THR A 6 -21.61 11.49 10.10
N LEU A 7 -22.01 12.23 9.06
CA LEU A 7 -21.14 12.47 7.90
C LEU A 7 -19.81 13.14 8.30
N LYS A 8 -19.86 14.02 9.30
CA LYS A 8 -18.67 14.69 9.87
C LYS A 8 -17.65 13.68 10.42
N GLU A 9 -18.10 12.64 11.10
CA GLU A 9 -17.24 11.57 11.61
C GLU A 9 -16.66 10.70 10.49
N LYS A 10 -17.42 10.46 9.42
CA LYS A 10 -16.95 9.71 8.25
C LYS A 10 -15.84 10.46 7.52
N ILE A 11 -16.01 11.76 7.31
CA ILE A 11 -15.00 12.64 6.72
C ILE A 11 -13.79 12.78 7.65
N GLY A 12 -14.04 13.01 8.94
CA GLY A 12 -12.99 13.08 9.96
C GLY A 12 -12.14 11.82 10.00
N TYR A 13 -12.76 10.64 9.97
CA TYR A 13 -12.04 9.37 9.87
C TYR A 13 -11.21 9.30 8.57
N GLY A 14 -11.77 9.70 7.43
CA GLY A 14 -11.05 9.73 6.15
C GLY A 14 -9.79 10.62 6.15
N PHE A 15 -9.80 11.76 6.85
CA PHE A 15 -8.64 12.65 6.92
C PHE A 15 -7.39 12.00 7.52
N GLY A 16 -7.54 11.04 8.43
CA GLY A 16 -6.41 10.30 8.99
C GLY A 16 -5.66 9.50 7.92
N ASP A 17 -6.40 8.76 7.08
CA ASP A 17 -5.78 8.00 5.98
C ASP A 17 -5.28 8.90 4.87
N PHE A 18 -5.91 10.06 4.64
CA PHE A 18 -5.38 11.08 3.72
C PHE A 18 -3.97 11.50 4.14
N ALA A 19 -3.80 11.90 5.41
CA ALA A 19 -2.52 12.33 5.96
C ALA A 19 -1.45 11.23 5.89
N SER A 20 -1.80 10.01 6.30
CA SER A 20 -0.88 8.87 6.24
C SER A 20 -0.50 8.49 4.80
N SER A 21 -1.46 8.53 3.88
CA SER A 21 -1.24 8.14 2.48
C SER A 21 -0.36 9.11 1.73
N MET A 22 -0.39 10.41 2.09
CA MET A 22 0.55 11.39 1.55
C MET A 22 1.99 10.95 1.79
N PHE A 23 2.35 10.67 3.05
CA PHE A 23 3.71 10.24 3.40
C PHE A 23 4.05 8.87 2.84
N TRP A 24 3.09 7.92 2.89
CA TRP A 24 3.29 6.60 2.30
C TRP A 24 3.69 6.68 0.82
N LYS A 25 2.99 7.50 0.04
CA LYS A 25 3.25 7.64 -1.39
C LYS A 25 4.58 8.35 -1.66
N ILE A 26 4.94 9.34 -0.85
CA ILE A 26 6.28 9.97 -0.90
C ILE A 26 7.38 8.93 -0.68
N PHE A 27 7.24 8.10 0.36
CA PHE A 27 8.24 7.07 0.68
C PHE A 27 8.33 5.98 -0.39
N SER A 28 7.20 5.62 -0.98
CA SER A 28 7.15 4.56 -1.98
C SER A 28 7.75 4.95 -3.32
N VAL A 29 7.64 6.22 -3.72
CA VAL A 29 8.01 6.67 -5.08
C VAL A 29 9.26 7.55 -5.05
N TYR A 30 9.30 8.56 -4.17
CA TYR A 30 10.30 9.62 -4.21
C TYR A 30 11.49 9.42 -3.27
N LEU A 31 11.35 8.63 -2.20
CA LEU A 31 12.41 8.53 -1.19
C LEU A 31 13.68 7.84 -1.72
N LEU A 32 13.54 6.82 -2.57
CA LEU A 32 14.69 6.18 -3.21
C LEU A 32 15.44 7.20 -4.07
N TYR A 33 14.70 7.93 -4.91
CA TYR A 33 15.21 9.02 -5.74
C TYR A 33 15.90 10.11 -4.91
N TYR A 34 15.29 10.55 -3.82
CA TYR A 34 15.87 11.55 -2.93
C TYR A 34 17.20 11.08 -2.34
N TYR A 35 17.25 9.85 -1.81
CA TYR A 35 18.49 9.36 -1.20
C TYR A 35 19.60 9.10 -2.21
N THR A 36 19.26 8.67 -3.43
CA THR A 36 20.27 8.47 -4.48
C THR A 36 20.71 9.77 -5.12
N ASP A 37 19.76 10.56 -5.62
CA ASP A 37 20.03 11.68 -6.52
C ASP A 37 20.22 13.01 -5.81
N VAL A 38 19.66 13.18 -4.62
CA VAL A 38 19.77 14.44 -3.86
C VAL A 38 20.77 14.27 -2.72
N PHE A 39 20.65 13.21 -1.92
CA PHE A 39 21.50 13.02 -0.75
C PHE A 39 22.85 12.36 -1.07
N GLY A 40 22.91 11.56 -2.14
CA GLY A 40 24.14 10.93 -2.64
C GLY A 40 24.50 9.60 -1.98
N ILE A 41 23.51 8.82 -1.54
CA ILE A 41 23.70 7.46 -1.02
C ILE A 41 23.51 6.44 -2.16
N SER A 42 24.32 5.38 -2.19
CA SER A 42 24.18 4.33 -3.21
C SER A 42 22.82 3.61 -3.12
N ALA A 43 22.25 3.27 -4.29
CA ALA A 43 20.93 2.62 -4.37
C ALA A 43 20.87 1.28 -3.61
N ALA A 44 21.98 0.52 -3.58
CA ALA A 44 22.08 -0.74 -2.83
C ALA A 44 21.90 -0.55 -1.32
N VAL A 45 22.54 0.48 -0.76
CA VAL A 45 22.44 0.79 0.67
C VAL A 45 21.01 1.23 1.00
N VAL A 46 20.40 2.08 0.17
CA VAL A 46 19.01 2.52 0.38
C VAL A 46 18.03 1.35 0.27
N GLY A 47 18.19 0.46 -0.70
CA GLY A 47 17.35 -0.74 -0.83
C GLY A 47 17.45 -1.66 0.39
N THR A 48 18.66 -1.85 0.92
CA THR A 48 18.90 -2.63 2.14
C THR A 48 18.32 -1.94 3.38
N MET A 49 18.41 -0.61 3.45
CA MET A 49 17.78 0.19 4.50
C MET A 49 16.26 0.02 4.49
N PHE A 50 15.62 0.09 3.31
CA PHE A 50 14.18 -0.13 3.19
C PHE A 50 13.77 -1.51 3.71
N LEU A 51 14.54 -2.55 3.42
CA LEU A 51 14.26 -3.88 3.94
C LEU A 51 14.36 -3.93 5.48
N ILE A 52 15.48 -3.47 6.05
CA ILE A 52 15.75 -3.56 7.49
C ILE A 52 14.72 -2.74 8.29
N THR A 53 14.50 -1.49 7.90
CA THR A 53 13.57 -0.58 8.59
C THR A 53 12.14 -1.09 8.56
N ARG A 54 11.72 -1.77 7.49
CA ARG A 54 10.37 -2.32 7.38
C ARG A 54 10.18 -3.64 8.12
N ILE A 55 11.21 -4.47 8.22
CA ILE A 55 11.18 -5.64 9.10
C ILE A 55 11.03 -5.17 10.55
N TRP A 56 11.79 -4.14 10.94
CA TRP A 56 11.66 -3.50 12.26
C TRP A 56 10.26 -2.92 12.49
N ASP A 57 9.71 -2.18 11.51
CA ASP A 57 8.33 -1.65 11.55
C ASP A 57 7.29 -2.75 11.78
N THR A 58 7.39 -3.83 11.01
CA THR A 58 6.47 -4.99 11.11
C THR A 58 6.55 -5.65 12.49
N ALA A 59 7.72 -5.67 13.12
CA ALA A 59 7.91 -6.19 14.48
C ALA A 59 7.34 -5.26 15.56
N LEU A 60 7.28 -3.95 15.30
CA LEU A 60 6.76 -2.96 16.24
C LEU A 60 5.23 -2.83 16.22
N ASP A 61 4.57 -3.12 15.09
CA ASP A 61 3.10 -3.00 14.99
C ASP A 61 2.34 -3.72 16.12
N PRO A 62 2.66 -4.98 16.50
CA PRO A 62 1.96 -5.68 17.56
C PRO A 62 2.20 -5.03 18.93
N ILE A 63 3.41 -4.52 19.16
CA ILE A 63 3.78 -3.85 20.42
C ILE A 63 2.96 -2.55 20.54
N VAL A 64 2.91 -1.75 19.49
CA VAL A 64 2.08 -0.53 19.42
C VAL A 64 0.61 -0.86 19.64
N GLY A 65 0.10 -1.92 19.00
CA GLY A 65 -1.27 -2.37 19.18
C GLY A 65 -1.61 -2.71 20.63
N ILE A 66 -0.76 -3.49 21.30
CA ILE A 66 -0.92 -3.84 22.72
C ILE A 66 -0.88 -2.60 23.61
N VAL A 67 0.09 -1.70 23.38
CA VAL A 67 0.22 -0.47 24.18
C VAL A 67 -1.02 0.42 23.99
N ALA A 68 -1.53 0.52 22.76
CA ALA A 68 -2.75 1.28 22.46
C ALA A 68 -4.00 0.68 23.12
N ASP A 69 -4.12 -0.65 23.14
CA ASP A 69 -5.21 -1.35 23.81
C ASP A 69 -5.19 -1.20 25.34
N MET A 70 -3.99 -1.11 25.93
CA MET A 70 -3.79 -0.91 27.37
C MET A 70 -3.96 0.55 27.80
N THR A 71 -3.88 1.50 26.88
CA THR A 71 -3.98 2.92 27.17
C THR A 71 -5.39 3.29 27.59
N ASN A 72 -5.57 3.78 28.82
CA ASN A 72 -6.83 4.36 29.28
C ASN A 72 -6.61 5.86 29.50
N SER A 73 -7.19 6.68 28.63
CA SER A 73 -7.13 8.14 28.74
C SER A 73 -8.54 8.75 28.79
N ARG A 74 -8.62 10.02 29.21
CA ARG A 74 -9.86 10.80 29.19
C ARG A 74 -10.46 11.00 27.78
N TRP A 75 -9.68 10.79 26.72
CA TRP A 75 -10.09 11.01 25.34
C TRP A 75 -10.42 9.71 24.57
N GLY A 76 -10.33 8.57 25.25
CA GLY A 76 -10.43 7.24 24.65
C GLY A 76 -9.11 6.46 24.72
N LYS A 77 -9.07 5.31 24.07
CA LYS A 77 -7.89 4.44 23.98
C LYS A 77 -6.99 4.79 22.80
N PHE A 78 -7.58 4.97 21.61
CA PHE A 78 -6.84 5.09 20.35
C PHE A 78 -6.68 6.55 19.90
N ARG A 79 -7.67 7.40 20.17
CA ARG A 79 -7.64 8.83 19.82
C ARG A 79 -6.41 9.59 20.36
N PRO A 80 -5.90 9.37 21.59
CA PRO A 80 -4.75 10.10 22.11
C PRO A 80 -3.49 9.98 21.23
N TYR A 81 -3.30 8.83 20.56
CA TYR A 81 -2.16 8.63 19.68
C TYR A 81 -2.17 9.58 18.48
N LEU A 82 -3.35 9.87 17.93
CA LEU A 82 -3.50 10.89 16.88
C LEU A 82 -3.12 12.29 17.38
N LEU A 83 -3.33 12.59 18.67
CA LEU A 83 -2.98 13.87 19.25
C LEU A 83 -1.48 13.97 19.58
N TRP A 84 -0.94 12.95 20.25
CA TRP A 84 0.43 12.95 20.76
C TRP A 84 1.46 12.72 19.66
N MET A 85 1.18 11.83 18.71
CA MET A 85 2.15 11.45 17.70
C MET A 85 2.07 12.30 16.44
N ALA A 86 1.00 13.09 16.22
CA ALA A 86 0.88 13.93 15.01
C ALA A 86 2.06 14.89 14.82
N ILE A 87 2.47 15.62 15.87
CA ILE A 87 3.62 16.53 15.79
C ILE A 87 4.93 15.77 15.55
N PRO A 88 5.27 14.72 16.35
CA PRO A 88 6.42 13.87 16.05
C PRO A 88 6.44 13.35 14.61
N PHE A 89 5.29 12.93 14.09
CA PHE A 89 5.15 12.42 12.71
C PHE A 89 5.54 13.48 11.69
N GLY A 90 5.06 14.71 11.84
CA GLY A 90 5.42 15.82 10.98
C GLY A 90 6.91 16.17 11.07
N ILE A 91 7.44 16.32 12.28
CA ILE A 91 8.85 16.71 12.52
C ILE A 91 9.81 15.67 11.95
N ILE A 92 9.61 14.39 12.30
CA ILE A 92 10.50 13.30 11.86
C ILE A 92 10.35 13.07 10.35
N GLY A 93 9.13 13.25 9.82
CA GLY A 93 8.88 13.23 8.39
C GLY A 93 9.67 14.29 7.63
N VAL A 94 9.78 15.50 8.18
CA VAL A 94 10.66 16.56 7.62
C VAL A 94 12.13 16.18 7.76
N LEU A 95 12.57 15.71 8.95
CA LEU A 95 13.96 15.32 9.19
C LEU A 95 14.46 14.24 8.21
N THR A 96 13.58 13.34 7.77
CA THR A 96 13.90 12.32 6.77
C THR A 96 14.36 12.92 5.43
N PHE A 97 13.90 14.13 5.12
CA PHE A 97 14.23 14.90 3.91
C PHE A 97 15.09 16.13 4.21
N VAL A 98 15.67 16.23 5.40
CA VAL A 98 16.76 17.16 5.69
C VAL A 98 18.06 16.42 5.39
N ALA A 99 18.97 17.08 4.69
CA ALA A 99 20.26 16.51 4.33
C ALA A 99 21.38 17.31 5.02
N PRO A 100 21.76 16.91 6.24
CA PRO A 100 22.91 17.54 6.90
C PRO A 100 24.18 17.26 6.10
N ASP A 101 25.08 18.23 6.06
CA ASP A 101 26.37 18.08 5.40
C ASP A 101 27.28 17.20 6.28
N LEU A 102 27.30 15.91 5.96
CA LEU A 102 28.04 14.86 6.65
C LEU A 102 28.85 14.07 5.63
N ASP A 103 29.92 13.42 6.09
CA ASP A 103 30.63 12.42 5.30
C ASP A 103 29.70 11.25 4.91
N VAL A 104 30.07 10.47 3.90
CA VAL A 104 29.26 9.38 3.32
C VAL A 104 28.73 8.43 4.41
N SER A 105 29.59 8.03 5.35
CA SER A 105 29.19 7.16 6.47
C SER A 105 28.16 7.84 7.39
N GLY A 106 28.34 9.14 7.65
CA GLY A 106 27.40 9.93 8.45
C GLY A 106 26.04 10.11 7.77
N LYS A 107 26.02 10.30 6.43
CA LYS A 107 24.78 10.35 5.65
C LYS A 107 24.00 9.04 5.75
N ILE A 108 24.68 7.90 5.63
CA ILE A 108 24.04 6.58 5.76
C ILE A 108 23.43 6.42 7.15
N ILE A 109 24.21 6.68 8.21
CA ILE A 109 23.71 6.56 9.60
C ILE A 109 22.51 7.49 9.83
N TYR A 110 22.57 8.73 9.35
CA TYR A 110 21.48 9.69 9.46
C TYR A 110 20.21 9.22 8.74
N ALA A 111 20.34 8.73 7.50
CA ALA A 111 19.21 8.19 6.74
C ALA A 111 18.57 6.98 7.43
N TYR A 112 19.40 6.06 7.95
CA TYR A 112 18.91 4.90 8.71
C TYR A 112 18.15 5.32 9.96
N LEU A 113 18.71 6.25 10.76
CA LEU A 113 18.09 6.70 11.99
C LEU A 113 16.77 7.44 11.75
N THR A 114 16.77 8.41 10.83
CA THR A 114 15.58 9.23 10.54
C THR A 114 14.47 8.40 9.92
N TYR A 115 14.77 7.55 8.95
CA TYR A 115 13.76 6.71 8.30
C TYR A 115 13.22 5.62 9.24
N THR A 116 14.08 5.00 10.07
CA THR A 116 13.61 4.04 11.09
C THR A 116 12.68 4.73 12.07
N LEU A 117 13.08 5.90 12.61
CA LEU A 117 12.26 6.68 13.52
C LEU A 117 10.93 7.10 12.89
N MET A 118 10.95 7.46 11.61
CA MET A 118 9.75 7.80 10.86
C MET A 118 8.79 6.61 10.77
N MET A 119 9.30 5.41 10.47
CA MET A 119 8.46 4.20 10.43
C MET A 119 7.86 3.87 11.80
N MET A 120 8.64 4.01 12.89
CA MET A 120 8.12 3.82 14.25
C MET A 120 6.96 4.76 14.57
N VAL A 121 7.09 6.04 14.22
CA VAL A 121 6.02 7.02 14.45
C VAL A 121 4.84 6.82 13.50
N TYR A 122 5.10 6.43 12.25
CA TYR A 122 4.07 6.07 11.29
C TYR A 122 3.19 4.94 11.84
N SER A 123 3.77 3.90 12.41
CA SER A 123 3.04 2.78 12.99
C SER A 123 2.36 3.14 14.31
N ALA A 124 3.00 3.96 15.16
CA ALA A 124 2.40 4.51 16.37
C ALA A 124 1.11 5.32 16.13
N ILE A 125 0.94 5.91 14.94
CA ILE A 125 -0.30 6.57 14.52
C ILE A 125 -1.24 5.59 13.82
N ASN A 126 -0.74 4.88 12.80
CA ASN A 126 -1.60 4.14 11.88
C ASN A 126 -2.22 2.89 12.48
N VAL A 127 -1.52 2.21 13.39
CA VAL A 127 -2.06 1.02 14.07
C VAL A 127 -3.27 1.41 14.95
N PRO A 128 -3.17 2.39 15.89
CA PRO A 128 -4.33 2.87 16.63
C PRO A 128 -5.43 3.45 15.75
N TYR A 129 -5.06 4.19 14.69
CA TYR A 129 -6.01 4.74 13.74
C TYR A 129 -6.84 3.66 13.02
N ALA A 130 -6.20 2.57 12.57
CA ALA A 130 -6.91 1.45 11.95
C ALA A 130 -7.88 0.76 12.93
N SER A 131 -7.46 0.61 14.20
CA SER A 131 -8.29 0.03 15.26
C SER A 131 -9.46 0.94 15.67
N LEU A 132 -9.36 2.26 15.45
CA LEU A 132 -10.40 3.23 15.78
C LEU A 132 -11.75 2.91 15.13
N MET A 133 -11.76 2.40 13.88
CA MET A 133 -12.99 2.00 13.19
C MET A 133 -13.80 0.98 13.99
N GLY A 134 -13.14 0.05 14.68
CA GLY A 134 -13.77 -1.00 15.47
C GLY A 134 -14.51 -0.48 16.70
N VAL A 135 -14.05 0.63 17.27
CA VAL A 135 -14.63 1.26 18.48
C VAL A 135 -15.55 2.46 18.18
N MET A 136 -15.56 2.95 16.94
CA MET A 136 -16.50 4.00 16.51
C MET A 136 -17.92 3.45 16.29
N THR A 137 -18.05 2.20 15.82
CA THR A 137 -19.35 1.55 15.58
C THR A 137 -19.29 0.02 15.63
N SER A 138 -20.41 -0.58 16.03
CA SER A 138 -20.65 -2.03 16.03
C SER A 138 -21.44 -2.46 14.81
N ASN A 139 -22.02 -1.52 14.07
CA ASN A 139 -22.84 -1.80 12.90
C ASN A 139 -21.97 -2.06 11.67
N VAL A 140 -22.12 -3.23 11.07
CA VAL A 140 -21.37 -3.66 9.89
C VAL A 140 -21.52 -2.67 8.73
N LYS A 141 -22.74 -2.16 8.46
CA LYS A 141 -22.98 -1.20 7.36
C LYS A 141 -22.22 0.11 7.54
N ASP A 142 -22.14 0.60 8.78
CA ASP A 142 -21.41 1.81 9.10
C ASP A 142 -19.89 1.59 9.02
N ARG A 143 -19.38 0.41 9.41
CA ARG A 143 -17.97 0.02 9.21
C ARG A 143 -17.59 -0.01 7.73
N THR A 144 -18.40 -0.65 6.89
CA THR A 144 -18.17 -0.68 5.45
C THR A 144 -18.12 0.74 4.88
N THR A 145 -19.05 1.61 5.30
CA THR A 145 -19.06 3.01 4.86
C THR A 145 -17.79 3.75 5.31
N LEU A 146 -17.36 3.59 6.56
CA LEU A 146 -16.11 4.18 7.06
C LEU A 146 -14.88 3.70 6.27
N SER A 147 -14.80 2.40 5.95
CA SER A 147 -13.75 1.85 5.09
C SER A 147 -13.74 2.48 3.70
N THR A 148 -14.91 2.66 3.08
CA THR A 148 -15.03 3.31 1.76
C THR A 148 -14.53 4.75 1.80
N PHE A 149 -14.97 5.54 2.79
CA PHE A 149 -14.48 6.90 2.96
C PHE A 149 -12.96 6.91 3.16
N ARG A 150 -12.45 6.07 4.06
CA ARG A 150 -11.02 5.89 4.31
C ARG A 150 -10.23 5.68 3.01
N PHE A 151 -10.61 4.71 2.17
CA PHE A 151 -9.90 4.45 0.92
C PHE A 151 -9.99 5.59 -0.10
N ILE A 152 -11.13 6.25 -0.25
CA ILE A 152 -11.28 7.41 -1.15
C ILE A 152 -10.31 8.53 -0.74
N PHE A 153 -10.24 8.83 0.56
CA PHE A 153 -9.33 9.84 1.09
C PHE A 153 -7.86 9.40 0.98
N ALA A 154 -7.54 8.12 1.15
CA ALA A 154 -6.20 7.57 0.93
C ALA A 154 -5.70 7.77 -0.51
N PHE A 155 -6.56 7.44 -1.50
CA PHE A 155 -6.24 7.66 -2.90
C PHE A 155 -6.15 9.15 -3.25
N ALA A 156 -7.04 9.99 -2.69
CA ALA A 156 -6.98 11.43 -2.89
C ALA A 156 -5.67 12.03 -2.34
N GLY A 157 -5.22 11.62 -1.15
CA GLY A 157 -3.94 12.03 -0.58
C GLY A 157 -2.74 11.57 -1.41
N SER A 158 -2.81 10.35 -1.95
CA SER A 158 -1.79 9.81 -2.85
C SER A 158 -1.70 10.59 -4.17
N ILE A 159 -2.84 10.92 -4.78
CA ILE A 159 -2.91 11.71 -6.02
C ILE A 159 -2.41 13.13 -5.78
N LEU A 160 -2.80 13.76 -4.66
CA LEU A 160 -2.33 15.10 -4.31
C LEU A 160 -0.81 15.14 -4.27
N VAL A 161 -0.17 14.21 -3.56
CA VAL A 161 1.29 14.12 -3.49
C VAL A 161 1.91 13.90 -4.86
N LEU A 162 1.42 12.92 -5.62
CA LEU A 162 2.01 12.63 -6.94
C LEU A 162 1.90 13.82 -7.88
N ALA A 163 0.78 14.55 -7.84
CA ALA A 163 0.55 15.71 -8.69
C ALA A 163 1.33 16.95 -8.26
N THR A 164 1.63 17.12 -6.97
CA THR A 164 2.17 18.37 -6.43
C THR A 164 3.59 18.27 -5.88
N ALA A 165 4.13 17.08 -5.60
CA ALA A 165 5.47 16.93 -5.02
C ALA A 165 6.58 17.51 -5.92
N GLU A 166 6.70 17.07 -7.17
CA GLU A 166 7.72 17.60 -8.09
C GLU A 166 7.53 19.11 -8.37
N PRO A 167 6.32 19.62 -8.68
CA PRO A 167 6.10 21.05 -8.88
C PRO A 167 6.45 21.91 -7.66
N LEU A 168 6.10 21.46 -6.45
CA LEU A 168 6.40 22.18 -5.21
C LEU A 168 7.91 22.18 -4.92
N VAL A 169 8.60 21.06 -5.13
CA VAL A 169 10.05 20.98 -4.99
C VAL A 169 10.74 21.95 -5.96
N GLY A 170 10.28 22.01 -7.21
CA GLY A 170 10.78 22.97 -8.19
C GLY A 170 10.50 24.42 -7.81
N TRP A 171 9.31 24.70 -7.28
CA TRP A 171 8.91 26.06 -6.85
C TRP A 171 9.72 26.54 -5.64
N PHE A 172 9.81 25.71 -4.59
CA PHE A 172 10.58 26.02 -3.38
C PHE A 172 12.09 25.99 -3.62
N GLY A 173 12.56 25.12 -4.52
CA GLY A 173 13.98 25.02 -4.89
C GLY A 173 14.49 26.20 -5.72
N LYS A 174 13.60 26.95 -6.38
CA LYS A 174 13.89 28.18 -7.14
C LYS A 174 13.87 29.46 -6.29
N ALA A 175 13.65 29.36 -4.97
CA ALA A 175 13.54 30.53 -4.09
C ALA A 175 14.87 31.28 -3.83
N GLY A 176 15.91 31.08 -4.66
CA GLY A 176 17.23 31.73 -4.57
C GLY A 176 17.98 31.77 -5.91
N THR A 177 19.20 32.31 -5.91
CA THR A 177 20.06 32.47 -7.11
C THR A 177 20.77 31.18 -7.55
N VAL A 178 20.64 30.09 -6.78
CA VAL A 178 21.16 28.75 -7.07
C VAL A 178 20.04 27.76 -6.79
N GLU A 179 19.73 26.87 -7.73
CA GLU A 179 18.71 25.83 -7.53
C GLU A 179 19.15 24.87 -6.43
N ASP A 180 18.49 24.95 -5.27
CA ASP A 180 18.76 24.08 -4.13
C ASP A 180 17.62 23.06 -4.01
N VAL A 181 17.75 21.97 -4.76
CA VAL A 181 16.78 20.86 -4.81
C VAL A 181 16.55 20.27 -3.41
N GLN A 182 17.58 20.29 -2.56
CA GLN A 182 17.51 19.78 -1.20
C GLN A 182 16.63 20.64 -0.30
N LYS A 183 16.75 21.98 -0.39
CA LYS A 183 15.81 22.91 0.26
C LYS A 183 14.39 22.76 -0.31
N GLY A 184 14.25 22.52 -1.61
CA GLY A 184 12.96 22.24 -2.25
C GLY A 184 12.23 21.04 -1.63
N TRP A 185 12.93 19.92 -1.42
CA TRP A 185 12.38 18.72 -0.76
C TRP A 185 12.00 18.98 0.69
N SER A 186 12.90 19.54 1.50
CA SER A 186 12.61 19.82 2.91
C SER A 186 11.44 20.78 3.11
N LEU A 187 11.33 21.86 2.33
CA LEU A 187 10.20 22.81 2.39
C LEU A 187 8.88 22.19 1.94
N THR A 188 8.90 21.38 0.88
CA THR A 188 7.73 20.63 0.43
C THR A 188 7.25 19.66 1.51
N MET A 189 8.18 18.98 2.19
CA MET A 189 7.86 18.09 3.30
C MET A 189 7.33 18.84 4.53
N ILE A 190 7.81 20.07 4.80
CA ILE A 190 7.25 20.92 5.86
C ILE A 190 5.78 21.24 5.55
N LEU A 191 5.47 21.62 4.32
CA LEU A 191 4.08 21.89 3.91
C LEU A 191 3.20 20.64 4.11
N TYR A 192 3.64 19.48 3.64
CA TYR A 192 2.91 18.23 3.83
C TYR A 192 2.80 17.80 5.29
N ALA A 193 3.83 18.03 6.10
CA ALA A 193 3.82 17.77 7.54
C ALA A 193 2.78 18.64 8.25
N VAL A 194 2.72 19.95 7.92
CA VAL A 194 1.72 20.87 8.48
C VAL A 194 0.31 20.42 8.10
N ILE A 195 0.08 20.09 6.83
CA ILE A 195 -1.22 19.57 6.38
C ILE A 195 -1.57 18.28 7.12
N ALA A 196 -0.65 17.32 7.22
CA ALA A 196 -0.88 16.05 7.89
C ALA A 196 -1.19 16.23 9.39
N VAL A 197 -0.47 17.11 10.10
CA VAL A 197 -0.74 17.43 11.52
C VAL A 197 -2.14 18.00 11.68
N VAL A 198 -2.53 18.97 10.85
CA VAL A 198 -3.88 19.56 10.88
C VAL A 198 -4.93 18.49 10.62
N LEU A 199 -4.74 17.63 9.62
CA LEU A 199 -5.66 16.55 9.30
C LEU A 199 -5.76 15.51 10.42
N PHE A 200 -4.66 15.15 11.09
CA PHE A 200 -4.69 14.26 12.25
C PHE A 200 -5.43 14.89 13.44
N TYR A 201 -5.27 16.19 13.68
CA TYR A 201 -6.03 16.90 14.69
C TYR A 201 -7.51 17.03 14.36
N LEU A 202 -7.86 17.25 13.09
CA LEU A 202 -9.26 17.21 12.65
C LEU A 202 -9.84 15.80 12.82
N THR A 203 -9.08 14.76 12.50
CA THR A 203 -9.45 13.36 12.73
C THR A 203 -9.71 13.12 14.21
N PHE A 204 -8.80 13.55 15.09
CA PHE A 204 -8.97 13.46 16.54
C PHE A 204 -10.22 14.20 17.01
N ALA A 205 -10.42 15.45 16.59
CA ALA A 205 -11.52 16.30 17.04
C ALA A 205 -12.89 15.82 16.56
N TRP A 206 -12.97 15.25 15.36
CA TRP A 206 -14.24 14.86 14.75
C TRP A 206 -14.60 13.40 14.97
N THR A 207 -13.65 12.51 15.30
CA THR A 207 -13.94 11.12 15.64
C THR A 207 -14.33 10.98 17.12
N ARG A 208 -15.19 10.00 17.44
CA ARG A 208 -15.57 9.65 18.81
C ARG A 208 -15.55 8.15 19.00
N GLU A 209 -14.90 7.71 20.07
CA GLU A 209 -14.97 6.33 20.53
C GLU A 209 -16.30 6.12 21.27
N ARG A 210 -17.06 5.11 20.84
CA ARG A 210 -18.39 4.80 21.41
C ARG A 210 -18.45 3.43 22.06
N ILE A 211 -17.59 2.51 21.63
CA ILE A 211 -17.66 1.10 22.01
C ILE A 211 -16.38 0.75 22.74
N TYR A 212 -16.55 0.35 23.99
CA TYR A 212 -15.49 -0.29 24.75
C TYR A 212 -15.56 -1.79 24.48
N PRO A 213 -14.45 -2.43 24.09
CA PRO A 213 -14.47 -3.86 23.82
C PRO A 213 -14.86 -4.63 25.09
N PRO A 214 -15.71 -5.67 24.97
CA PRO A 214 -15.93 -6.61 26.06
C PRO A 214 -14.59 -7.21 26.49
N LYS A 215 -14.33 -7.22 27.81
CA LYS A 215 -13.24 -8.04 28.35
C LYS A 215 -13.60 -9.50 28.09
N GLU A 216 -12.66 -10.25 27.50
CA GLU A 216 -12.68 -11.70 27.28
C GLU A 216 -13.26 -12.19 25.95
N GLN A 217 -12.36 -12.40 24.98
CA GLN A 217 -12.31 -13.67 24.26
C GLN A 217 -10.96 -14.31 24.54
N LYS A 218 -10.95 -15.35 25.37
CA LYS A 218 -9.78 -16.23 25.53
C LYS A 218 -9.71 -17.14 24.31
N THR A 219 -9.25 -16.63 23.17
CA THR A 219 -8.83 -17.46 22.05
C THR A 219 -7.40 -17.94 22.28
N SER A 220 -7.18 -19.24 22.12
CA SER A 220 -5.84 -19.83 22.19
C SER A 220 -5.08 -19.49 20.90
N LEU A 221 -4.35 -18.37 20.92
CA LEU A 221 -3.52 -17.88 19.81
C LEU A 221 -2.65 -18.98 19.17
N LYS A 222 -2.11 -19.88 19.99
CA LYS A 222 -1.29 -21.01 19.53
C LYS A 222 -2.05 -21.97 18.62
N THR A 223 -3.32 -22.23 18.91
CA THR A 223 -4.16 -23.12 18.10
C THR A 223 -4.58 -22.44 16.81
N ASP A 224 -4.90 -21.14 16.86
CA ASP A 224 -5.32 -20.39 15.67
C ASP A 224 -4.16 -20.18 14.70
N LEU A 225 -2.94 -19.92 15.20
CA LEU A 225 -1.71 -19.89 14.40
C LEU A 225 -1.40 -21.23 13.74
N LYS A 226 -1.57 -22.35 14.45
CA LYS A 226 -1.40 -23.69 13.88
C LYS A 226 -2.42 -23.96 12.75
N ASN A 227 -3.66 -23.53 12.94
CA ASN A 227 -4.70 -23.66 11.92
C ASN A 227 -4.40 -22.79 10.69
N LEU A 228 -3.93 -21.55 10.89
CA LEU A 228 -3.49 -20.70 9.78
C LEU A 228 -2.31 -21.32 9.02
N ALA A 229 -1.31 -21.84 9.73
CA ALA A 229 -0.12 -22.46 9.14
C ALA A 229 -0.43 -23.71 8.31
N THR A 230 -1.61 -24.31 8.47
CA THR A 230 -2.06 -25.46 7.66
C THR A 230 -3.05 -25.07 6.55
N ASN A 231 -3.43 -23.80 6.46
CA ASN A 231 -4.37 -23.28 5.49
C ASN A 231 -3.69 -23.03 4.13
N LYS A 232 -3.65 -24.06 3.27
CA LYS A 232 -3.02 -24.00 1.94
C LYS A 232 -3.55 -22.84 1.06
N PRO A 233 -4.87 -22.60 0.93
CA PRO A 233 -5.39 -21.43 0.21
C PRO A 233 -4.82 -20.09 0.68
N TRP A 234 -4.56 -19.94 1.97
CA TRP A 234 -3.97 -18.73 2.54
C TRP A 234 -2.54 -18.48 2.04
N PHE A 235 -1.68 -19.50 2.04
CA PHE A 235 -0.30 -19.36 1.52
C PHE A 235 -0.27 -19.09 0.02
N VAL A 236 -1.18 -19.70 -0.74
CA VAL A 236 -1.32 -19.42 -2.18
C VAL A 236 -1.68 -17.95 -2.42
N LEU A 237 -2.66 -17.43 -1.69
CA LEU A 237 -3.08 -16.04 -1.82
C LEU A 237 -2.01 -15.07 -1.27
N LEU A 238 -1.26 -15.46 -0.24
CA LEU A 238 -0.09 -14.70 0.23
C LEU A 238 0.96 -14.56 -0.87
N GLY A 239 1.33 -15.66 -1.53
CA GLY A 239 2.31 -15.64 -2.63
C GLY A 239 1.83 -14.72 -3.77
N ALA A 240 0.59 -14.88 -4.20
CA ALA A 240 -0.01 -14.02 -5.22
C ALA A 240 -0.02 -12.53 -4.82
N GLY A 241 -0.44 -12.23 -3.58
CA GLY A 241 -0.48 -10.87 -3.07
C GLY A 241 0.90 -10.21 -3.02
N VAL A 242 1.89 -10.91 -2.45
CA VAL A 242 3.28 -10.42 -2.38
C VAL A 242 3.82 -10.15 -3.79
N SER A 243 3.64 -11.09 -4.74
CA SER A 243 4.08 -10.92 -6.12
C SER A 243 3.41 -9.75 -6.84
N THR A 244 2.10 -9.54 -6.63
CA THR A 244 1.36 -8.39 -7.18
C THR A 244 1.87 -7.06 -6.62
N LEU A 245 2.23 -7.02 -5.34
CA LEU A 245 2.73 -5.80 -4.72
C LEU A 245 4.17 -5.49 -5.10
N ILE A 246 5.00 -6.52 -5.31
CA ILE A 246 6.33 -6.36 -5.90
C ILE A 246 6.20 -5.75 -7.30
N PHE A 247 5.29 -6.27 -8.14
CA PHE A 247 4.98 -5.71 -9.46
C PHE A 247 4.64 -4.20 -9.39
N ASN A 248 3.73 -3.80 -8.49
CA ASN A 248 3.36 -2.39 -8.34
C ASN A 248 4.52 -1.53 -7.81
N SER A 249 5.23 -2.01 -6.78
CA SER A 249 6.34 -1.27 -6.15
C SER A 249 7.47 -1.00 -7.12
N LEU A 250 7.83 -1.99 -7.94
CA LEU A 250 8.89 -1.87 -8.94
C LEU A 250 8.52 -0.83 -9.99
N ARG A 251 7.27 -0.82 -10.48
CA ARG A 251 6.82 0.16 -11.48
C ARG A 251 6.74 1.57 -10.90
N ASP A 252 6.15 1.72 -9.71
CA ASP A 252 6.05 3.02 -9.03
C ASP A 252 7.46 3.59 -8.72
N GLY A 253 8.38 2.77 -8.20
CA GLY A 253 9.73 3.20 -7.82
C GLY A 253 10.69 3.44 -9.00
N SER A 254 10.49 2.76 -10.14
CA SER A 254 11.35 2.94 -11.33
C SER A 254 10.86 4.02 -12.29
N ALA A 255 9.59 4.44 -12.20
CA ALA A 255 8.99 5.43 -13.11
C ALA A 255 9.79 6.74 -13.15
N ILE A 256 10.20 7.28 -11.99
CA ILE A 256 10.98 8.53 -11.93
C ILE A 256 12.31 8.38 -12.66
N TYR A 257 13.03 7.28 -12.44
CA TYR A 257 14.32 7.03 -13.08
C TYR A 257 14.20 6.88 -14.59
N TYR A 258 13.14 6.22 -15.08
CA TYR A 258 12.87 6.08 -16.51
C TYR A 258 12.68 7.44 -17.18
N PHE A 259 11.83 8.30 -16.61
CA PHE A 259 11.60 9.63 -17.20
C PHE A 259 12.82 10.54 -17.08
N LYS A 260 13.55 10.49 -15.97
CA LYS A 260 14.74 11.33 -15.75
C LYS A 260 15.92 10.93 -16.65
N TYR A 261 16.26 9.64 -16.71
CA TYR A 261 17.52 9.18 -17.30
C TYR A 261 17.40 8.61 -18.71
N TYR A 262 16.27 7.98 -19.04
CA TYR A 262 16.04 7.44 -20.37
C TYR A 262 15.34 8.45 -21.27
N PHE A 263 14.22 9.01 -20.81
CA PHE A 263 13.38 9.90 -21.62
C PHE A 263 13.98 11.30 -21.83
N LYS A 264 14.70 11.82 -20.83
CA LYS A 264 15.38 13.14 -20.79
C LYS A 264 14.50 14.36 -21.06
N ALA A 265 13.30 14.20 -21.62
CA ALA A 265 12.26 15.20 -21.74
C ALA A 265 11.45 15.22 -20.44
N GLN A 266 11.62 16.29 -19.67
CA GLN A 266 10.93 16.42 -18.39
C GLN A 266 9.63 17.21 -18.54
N GLU A 267 9.60 18.30 -19.29
CA GLU A 267 8.47 19.23 -19.26
C GLU A 267 7.29 18.80 -20.15
N ALA A 268 6.12 18.61 -19.55
CA ALA A 268 4.87 18.38 -20.27
C ALA A 268 4.10 19.69 -20.47
N PHE A 269 3.73 20.36 -19.38
CA PHE A 269 3.13 21.70 -19.40
C PHE A 269 3.34 22.43 -18.07
N GLN A 270 3.21 23.75 -18.07
CA GLN A 270 3.31 24.56 -16.85
C GLN A 270 1.94 24.76 -16.21
N LEU A 271 1.83 24.55 -14.90
CA LEU A 271 0.63 24.88 -14.14
C LEU A 271 0.47 26.40 -14.04
N PRO A 272 -0.58 27.00 -14.62
CA PRO A 272 -0.75 28.46 -14.62
C PRO A 272 -0.89 29.07 -13.23
N LEU A 273 -1.34 28.28 -12.25
CA LEU A 273 -1.60 28.77 -10.89
C LEU A 273 -0.34 28.93 -10.03
N ILE A 274 0.72 28.16 -10.31
CA ILE A 274 1.93 28.07 -9.49
C ILE A 274 3.24 28.25 -10.29
N ASN A 275 3.14 28.52 -11.60
CA ASN A 275 4.29 28.66 -12.51
C ASN A 275 5.34 27.55 -12.35
N ALA A 276 4.88 26.33 -12.06
CA ALA A 276 5.73 25.17 -11.87
C ALA A 276 5.53 24.17 -13.03
N PRO A 277 6.62 23.63 -13.62
CA PRO A 277 6.51 22.63 -14.67
C PRO A 277 5.94 21.33 -14.10
N ILE A 278 4.92 20.78 -14.75
CA ILE A 278 4.52 19.39 -14.55
C ILE A 278 5.35 18.53 -15.49
N ASN A 279 5.99 17.51 -14.92
CA ASN A 279 6.77 16.57 -15.71
C ASN A 279 5.95 15.39 -16.24
N TYR A 280 6.44 14.74 -17.29
CA TYR A 280 5.83 13.49 -17.81
C TYR A 280 5.81 12.36 -16.77
N SER A 281 6.80 12.27 -15.87
CA SER A 281 6.80 11.33 -14.72
C SER A 281 5.59 11.52 -13.83
N THR A 282 5.31 12.78 -13.47
CA THR A 282 4.16 13.16 -12.64
C THR A 282 2.85 12.78 -13.33
N LEU A 283 2.69 13.12 -14.61
CA LEU A 283 1.48 12.75 -15.37
C LEU A 283 1.31 11.23 -15.48
N TYR A 284 2.39 10.50 -15.72
CA TYR A 284 2.39 9.04 -15.82
C TYR A 284 1.94 8.37 -14.52
N LEU A 285 2.44 8.86 -13.38
CA LEU A 285 2.08 8.35 -12.05
C LEU A 285 0.65 8.71 -11.67
N VAL A 286 0.21 9.95 -11.91
CA VAL A 286 -1.16 10.40 -11.65
C VAL A 286 -2.16 9.63 -12.53
N LEU A 287 -1.87 9.48 -13.82
CA LEU A 287 -2.70 8.68 -14.73
C LEU A 287 -2.78 7.23 -14.26
N GLY A 288 -1.67 6.65 -13.82
CA GLY A 288 -1.65 5.30 -13.24
C GLY A 288 -2.54 5.17 -12.01
N GLN A 289 -2.50 6.13 -11.07
CA GLN A 289 -3.39 6.10 -9.90
C GLN A 289 -4.86 6.30 -10.28
N ALA A 290 -5.18 7.19 -11.22
CA ALA A 290 -6.54 7.36 -11.72
C ALA A 290 -7.07 6.08 -12.39
N ALA A 291 -6.24 5.42 -13.19
CA ALA A 291 -6.54 4.14 -13.81
C ALA A 291 -6.73 3.01 -12.79
N ASN A 292 -5.96 3.00 -11.69
CA ASN A 292 -6.18 2.06 -10.59
C ASN A 292 -7.59 2.19 -10.00
N ILE A 293 -8.11 3.41 -9.82
CA ILE A 293 -9.49 3.65 -9.35
C ILE A 293 -10.51 3.04 -10.31
N VAL A 294 -10.32 3.22 -11.62
CA VAL A 294 -11.17 2.59 -12.64
C VAL A 294 -11.12 1.07 -12.53
N GLY A 295 -9.93 0.49 -12.35
CA GLY A 295 -9.74 -0.94 -12.10
C GLY A 295 -10.50 -1.45 -10.88
N VAL A 296 -10.48 -0.71 -9.76
CA VAL A 296 -11.24 -1.05 -8.54
C VAL A 296 -12.75 -1.07 -8.81
N VAL A 297 -13.27 -0.08 -9.55
CA VAL A 297 -14.70 0.00 -9.89
C VAL A 297 -15.11 -1.15 -10.82
N LEU A 298 -14.26 -1.50 -11.79
CA LEU A 298 -14.51 -2.60 -12.73
C LEU A 298 -14.32 -3.98 -12.12
N ALA A 299 -13.62 -4.11 -10.98
CA ALA A 299 -13.32 -5.40 -10.37
C ALA A 299 -14.59 -6.22 -10.07
N LYS A 300 -15.60 -5.58 -9.48
CA LYS A 300 -16.87 -6.24 -9.12
C LYS A 300 -17.68 -6.74 -10.33
N PRO A 301 -18.06 -5.90 -11.31
CA PRO A 301 -18.88 -6.37 -12.44
C PRO A 301 -18.16 -7.42 -13.29
N VAL A 302 -16.83 -7.41 -13.33
CA VAL A 302 -16.06 -8.45 -14.01
C VAL A 302 -16.02 -9.73 -13.18
N SER A 303 -15.77 -9.64 -11.87
CA SER A 303 -15.76 -10.81 -10.98
C SER A 303 -17.09 -11.52 -10.90
N ASP A 304 -18.20 -10.78 -10.96
CA ASP A 304 -19.54 -11.36 -10.92
C ASP A 304 -19.83 -12.19 -12.19
N LYS A 305 -19.15 -11.93 -13.31
CA LYS A 305 -19.36 -12.63 -14.59
C LYS A 305 -18.44 -13.83 -14.80
N ILE A 306 -17.14 -13.67 -14.53
CA ILE A 306 -16.13 -14.71 -14.82
C ILE A 306 -15.57 -15.36 -13.56
N GLY A 307 -15.94 -14.87 -12.38
CA GLY A 307 -15.50 -15.33 -11.08
C GLY A 307 -14.26 -14.61 -10.55
N LYS A 308 -14.08 -14.58 -9.23
CA LYS A 308 -13.00 -13.82 -8.56
C LYS A 308 -11.61 -14.34 -8.94
N LYS A 309 -11.45 -15.68 -8.89
CA LYS A 309 -10.19 -16.37 -9.25
C LYS A 309 -9.76 -16.04 -10.68
N ASN A 310 -10.68 -16.16 -11.64
CA ASN A 310 -10.37 -15.93 -13.04
C ASN A 310 -10.12 -14.45 -13.33
N THR A 311 -10.88 -13.55 -12.70
CA THR A 311 -10.65 -12.10 -12.84
C THR A 311 -9.25 -11.74 -12.36
N PHE A 312 -8.83 -12.24 -11.19
CA PHE A 312 -7.48 -12.04 -10.69
C PHE A 312 -6.43 -12.59 -11.68
N PHE A 313 -6.61 -13.84 -12.11
CA PHE A 313 -5.68 -14.52 -13.02
C PHE A 313 -5.51 -13.76 -14.33
N PHE A 314 -6.61 -13.44 -15.02
CA PHE A 314 -6.57 -12.72 -16.29
C PHE A 314 -6.06 -11.29 -16.14
N ALA A 315 -6.42 -10.58 -15.07
CA ALA A 315 -5.89 -9.24 -14.83
C ALA A 315 -4.36 -9.25 -14.70
N MET A 316 -3.78 -10.19 -13.92
CA MET A 316 -2.32 -10.30 -13.80
C MET A 316 -1.64 -10.82 -15.06
N LEU A 317 -2.27 -11.76 -15.78
CA LEU A 317 -1.74 -12.26 -17.05
C LEU A 317 -1.71 -11.16 -18.12
N VAL A 318 -2.79 -10.38 -18.25
CA VAL A 318 -2.86 -9.23 -19.16
C VAL A 318 -1.86 -8.16 -18.74
N ALA A 319 -1.75 -7.84 -17.45
CA ALA A 319 -0.75 -6.90 -16.95
C ALA A 319 0.68 -7.33 -17.30
N ALA A 320 0.99 -8.62 -17.19
CA ALA A 320 2.29 -9.16 -17.58
C ALA A 320 2.56 -9.02 -19.09
N ILE A 321 1.59 -9.41 -19.93
CA ILE A 321 1.72 -9.31 -21.40
C ILE A 321 1.90 -7.86 -21.82
N LEU A 322 1.07 -6.96 -21.31
CA LEU A 322 1.16 -5.52 -21.59
C LEU A 322 2.50 -4.95 -21.12
N SER A 323 2.99 -5.38 -19.96
CA SER A 323 4.30 -4.96 -19.43
C SER A 323 5.46 -5.47 -20.31
N CYS A 324 5.38 -6.67 -20.86
CA CYS A 324 6.38 -7.16 -21.83
C CYS A 324 6.35 -6.35 -23.13
N ILE A 325 5.17 -6.05 -23.66
CA ILE A 325 5.00 -5.23 -24.87
C ILE A 325 5.54 -3.81 -24.65
N PHE A 326 5.38 -3.26 -23.45
CA PHE A 326 5.86 -1.92 -23.08
C PHE A 326 7.36 -1.71 -23.36
N TYR A 327 8.18 -2.77 -23.32
CA TYR A 327 9.60 -2.68 -23.65
C TYR A 327 9.88 -2.28 -25.11
N ALA A 328 8.95 -2.55 -26.03
CA ALA A 328 9.12 -2.23 -27.45
C ALA A 328 9.02 -0.72 -27.75
N PHE A 329 8.46 0.08 -26.83
CA PHE A 329 8.24 1.50 -27.04
C PHE A 329 9.52 2.32 -26.89
N LYS A 330 9.64 3.32 -27.75
CA LYS A 330 10.72 4.30 -27.74
C LYS A 330 10.25 5.61 -27.11
N GLU A 331 11.20 6.49 -26.82
CA GLU A 331 10.95 7.82 -26.27
C GLU A 331 10.03 8.72 -27.12
N THR A 332 9.91 8.43 -28.41
CA THR A 332 8.99 9.14 -29.32
C THR A 332 7.52 8.73 -29.16
N ASP A 333 7.25 7.58 -28.56
CA ASP A 333 5.93 6.95 -28.54
C ASP A 333 5.11 7.31 -27.30
N LEU A 334 5.12 8.61 -26.92
CA LEU A 334 4.49 9.12 -25.70
C LEU A 334 3.03 8.64 -25.54
N PHE A 335 2.22 8.73 -26.59
CA PHE A 335 0.83 8.29 -26.52
C PHE A 335 0.69 6.80 -26.14
N LEU A 336 1.51 5.92 -26.72
CA LEU A 336 1.49 4.49 -26.43
C LEU A 336 1.93 4.19 -25.00
N ILE A 337 2.94 4.90 -24.51
CA ILE A 337 3.44 4.75 -23.13
C ILE A 337 2.33 5.07 -22.11
N PHE A 338 1.64 6.20 -22.29
CA PHE A 338 0.57 6.62 -21.41
C PHE A 338 -0.66 5.71 -21.53
N PHE A 339 -1.00 5.28 -22.75
CA PHE A 339 -2.10 4.34 -22.98
C PHE A 339 -1.87 2.98 -22.33
N PHE A 340 -0.66 2.41 -22.47
CA PHE A 340 -0.32 1.14 -21.83
C PHE A 340 -0.23 1.29 -20.32
N GLN A 341 0.27 2.41 -19.80
CA GLN A 341 0.24 2.70 -18.37
C GLN A 341 -1.18 2.69 -17.82
N PHE A 342 -2.13 3.29 -18.54
CA PHE A 342 -3.54 3.28 -18.18
C PHE A 342 -4.10 1.85 -18.14
N LEU A 343 -3.87 1.04 -19.18
CA LEU A 343 -4.35 -0.35 -19.23
C LEU A 343 -3.75 -1.23 -18.14
N ILE A 344 -2.42 -1.16 -17.96
CA ILE A 344 -1.70 -1.95 -16.95
C ILE A 344 -2.19 -1.58 -15.54
N SER A 345 -2.44 -0.30 -15.29
CA SER A 345 -2.90 0.17 -13.98
C SER A 345 -4.36 -0.19 -13.71
N ILE A 346 -5.23 -0.31 -14.72
CA ILE A 346 -6.57 -0.89 -14.55
C ILE A 346 -6.47 -2.34 -14.07
N CYS A 347 -5.62 -3.13 -14.72
CA CYS A 347 -5.38 -4.52 -14.33
C CYS A 347 -4.86 -4.60 -12.89
N ALA A 348 -3.87 -3.77 -12.53
CA ALA A 348 -3.30 -3.72 -11.18
C ALA A 348 -4.33 -3.31 -10.12
N GLY A 349 -5.12 -2.27 -10.41
CA GLY A 349 -6.11 -1.72 -9.49
C GLY A 349 -7.24 -2.68 -9.16
N SER A 350 -7.65 -3.52 -10.11
CA SER A 350 -8.71 -4.51 -9.89
C SER A 350 -8.32 -5.60 -8.88
N ILE A 351 -7.02 -5.82 -8.63
CA ILE A 351 -6.56 -6.87 -7.73
C ILE A 351 -6.82 -6.55 -6.26
N PHE A 352 -6.61 -5.31 -5.81
CA PHE A 352 -6.76 -4.95 -4.41
C PHE A 352 -8.11 -5.37 -3.79
N PRO A 353 -9.28 -5.03 -4.38
CA PRO A 353 -10.58 -5.45 -3.83
C PRO A 353 -10.79 -6.98 -3.93
N LEU A 354 -10.31 -7.62 -5.00
CA LEU A 354 -10.41 -9.08 -5.16
C LEU A 354 -9.63 -9.81 -4.07
N LEU A 355 -8.41 -9.35 -3.80
CA LEU A 355 -7.52 -9.91 -2.80
C LEU A 355 -8.15 -9.84 -1.40
N TRP A 356 -8.75 -8.70 -1.02
CA TRP A 356 -9.53 -8.59 0.22
C TRP A 356 -10.74 -9.52 0.26
N SER A 357 -11.49 -9.63 -0.84
CA SER A 357 -12.64 -10.53 -0.89
C SER A 357 -12.23 -12.00 -0.79
N MET A 358 -11.14 -12.41 -1.44
CA MET A 358 -10.64 -13.78 -1.38
C MET A 358 -10.08 -14.11 0.01
N TYR A 359 -9.53 -13.14 0.75
CA TYR A 359 -9.18 -13.35 2.15
C TYR A 359 -10.40 -13.58 3.05
N ALA A 360 -11.54 -12.93 2.77
CA ALA A 360 -12.80 -13.22 3.44
C ALA A 360 -13.25 -14.66 3.14
N ASP A 361 -13.22 -15.06 1.86
CA ASP A 361 -13.57 -16.42 1.43
C ASP A 361 -12.73 -17.50 2.15
N ILE A 362 -11.43 -17.24 2.34
CA ILE A 362 -10.54 -18.13 3.10
C ILE A 362 -10.91 -18.19 4.58
N ALA A 363 -11.36 -17.07 5.16
CA ALA A 363 -11.80 -17.03 6.54
C ALA A 363 -13.07 -17.86 6.75
N ASP A 364 -14.05 -17.72 5.87
CA ASP A 364 -15.28 -18.49 5.92
C ASP A 364 -15.01 -19.99 5.66
N TYR A 365 -14.14 -20.31 4.69
CA TYR A 365 -13.71 -21.69 4.45
C TYR A 365 -12.97 -22.29 5.66
N SER A 366 -12.15 -21.50 6.35
CA SER A 366 -11.45 -21.93 7.57
C SER A 366 -12.43 -22.17 8.71
N GLU A 367 -13.44 -21.31 8.88
CA GLU A 367 -14.50 -21.47 9.88
C GLU A 367 -15.29 -22.76 9.61
N TRP A 368 -15.72 -22.98 8.37
CA TRP A 368 -16.42 -24.21 7.99
C TRP A 368 -15.60 -25.47 8.25
N LYS A 369 -14.30 -25.44 7.96
CA LYS A 369 -13.41 -26.60 8.14
C LYS A 369 -13.05 -26.87 9.60
N THR A 370 -12.88 -25.82 10.42
CA THR A 370 -12.34 -25.95 11.79
C THR A 370 -13.37 -25.72 12.89
N GLY A 371 -14.58 -25.30 12.54
CA GLY A 371 -15.62 -24.88 13.48
C GLY A 371 -15.25 -23.63 14.29
N ARG A 372 -14.15 -22.95 13.93
CA ARG A 372 -13.62 -21.78 14.64
C ARG A 372 -13.52 -20.58 13.73
N ARG A 373 -14.15 -19.50 14.17
CA ARG A 373 -14.10 -18.21 13.49
C ARG A 373 -12.80 -17.48 13.79
N ALA A 374 -11.76 -17.76 13.02
CA ALA A 374 -10.45 -17.11 13.11
C ALA A 374 -10.28 -15.94 12.10
N THR A 375 -11.38 -15.25 11.78
CA THR A 375 -11.41 -14.18 10.77
C THR A 375 -10.38 -13.07 11.06
N GLY A 376 -10.24 -12.65 12.33
CA GLY A 376 -9.27 -11.62 12.71
C GLY A 376 -7.82 -12.00 12.42
N LEU A 377 -7.45 -13.27 12.67
CA LEU A 377 -6.10 -13.75 12.41
C LEU A 377 -5.80 -13.75 10.91
N ILE A 378 -6.72 -14.29 10.08
CA ILE A 378 -6.55 -14.35 8.62
C ILE A 378 -6.41 -12.96 8.00
N PHE A 379 -7.20 -11.99 8.46
CA PHE A 379 -7.13 -10.59 8.01
C PHE A 379 -5.88 -9.86 8.54
N SER A 380 -5.41 -10.17 9.74
CA SER A 380 -4.16 -9.60 10.26
C SER A 380 -2.95 -10.12 9.49
N SER A 381 -2.90 -11.43 9.23
CA SER A 381 -1.84 -12.06 8.45
C SER A 381 -1.85 -11.64 6.97
N SER A 382 -3.02 -11.27 6.41
CA SER A 382 -3.09 -10.68 5.07
C SER A 382 -2.62 -9.22 5.00
N SER A 383 -2.77 -8.45 6.08
CA SER A 383 -2.16 -7.12 6.15
C SER A 383 -0.63 -7.23 6.22
N MET A 384 -0.12 -8.20 6.97
CA MET A 384 1.32 -8.50 7.06
C MET A 384 1.90 -8.91 5.69
N SER A 385 1.22 -9.79 4.94
CA SER A 385 1.69 -10.16 3.59
C SER A 385 1.76 -8.95 2.65
N GLN A 386 0.83 -8.01 2.79
CA GLN A 386 0.88 -6.78 1.99
C GLN A 386 2.09 -5.91 2.34
N LYS A 387 2.36 -5.70 3.64
CA LYS A 387 3.56 -4.97 4.08
C LYS A 387 4.85 -5.61 3.55
N LEU A 388 4.94 -6.95 3.57
CA LEU A 388 6.08 -7.68 3.02
C LEU A 388 6.25 -7.44 1.52
N GLY A 389 5.16 -7.46 0.74
CA GLY A 389 5.19 -7.20 -0.70
C GLY A 389 5.74 -5.81 -1.04
N TRP A 390 5.27 -4.76 -0.36
CA TRP A 390 5.78 -3.40 -0.53
C TRP A 390 7.25 -3.26 -0.09
N THR A 391 7.62 -3.93 1.00
CA THR A 391 8.98 -3.92 1.54
C THR A 391 9.98 -4.54 0.58
N LEU A 392 9.69 -5.77 0.12
CA LEU A 392 10.52 -6.47 -0.84
C LEU A 392 10.55 -5.72 -2.17
N GLY A 393 9.42 -5.21 -2.63
CA GLY A 393 9.34 -4.41 -3.85
C GLY A 393 10.24 -3.18 -3.81
N GLY A 394 10.19 -2.38 -2.75
CA GLY A 394 11.05 -1.20 -2.58
C GLY A 394 12.54 -1.54 -2.48
N ALA A 395 12.89 -2.59 -1.74
CA ALA A 395 14.28 -3.06 -1.63
C ALA A 395 14.82 -3.58 -2.97
N LEU A 396 14.01 -4.37 -3.69
CA LEU A 396 14.33 -4.88 -5.03
C LEU A 396 14.57 -3.74 -6.01
N THR A 397 13.77 -2.66 -5.99
CA THR A 397 14.02 -1.49 -6.84
C THR A 397 15.43 -0.92 -6.61
N GLY A 398 15.84 -0.73 -5.34
CA GLY A 398 17.17 -0.23 -5.01
C GLY A 398 18.30 -1.17 -5.41
N TRP A 399 18.16 -2.47 -5.15
CA TRP A 399 19.17 -3.47 -5.54
C TRP A 399 19.29 -3.63 -7.05
N LEU A 400 18.19 -3.62 -7.80
CA LEU A 400 18.22 -3.73 -9.26
C LEU A 400 18.91 -2.52 -9.89
N LEU A 401 18.65 -1.30 -9.41
CA LEU A 401 19.38 -0.11 -9.86
C LEU A 401 20.89 -0.28 -9.64
N ALA A 402 21.30 -0.79 -8.48
CA ALA A 402 22.72 -1.03 -8.20
C ALA A 402 23.34 -2.12 -9.09
N ILE A 403 22.62 -3.22 -9.35
CA ILE A 403 23.06 -4.30 -10.24
C ILE A 403 23.31 -3.78 -11.66
N TYR A 404 22.46 -2.89 -12.16
CA TYR A 404 22.62 -2.25 -13.47
C TYR A 404 23.62 -1.09 -13.50
N GLY A 405 24.37 -0.86 -12.40
CA GLY A 405 25.41 0.16 -12.33
C GLY A 405 24.86 1.59 -12.34
N PHE A 406 23.69 1.82 -11.74
CA PHE A 406 23.10 3.17 -11.64
C PHE A 406 24.00 4.13 -10.85
N GLU A 407 24.37 5.23 -11.51
CA GLU A 407 25.12 6.33 -10.89
C GLU A 407 24.30 7.61 -10.92
N ALA A 408 23.91 8.12 -9.76
CA ALA A 408 23.10 9.33 -9.68
C ALA A 408 23.78 10.55 -10.34
N ASN A 409 22.99 11.33 -11.09
CA ASN A 409 23.38 12.57 -11.77
C ASN A 409 24.53 12.44 -12.79
N ALA A 410 24.94 11.23 -13.14
CA ALA A 410 25.89 10.95 -14.21
C ALA A 410 25.18 10.60 -15.52
N ALA A 411 25.91 10.66 -16.64
CA ALA A 411 25.43 10.09 -17.90
C ALA A 411 25.38 8.57 -17.78
N GLN A 412 24.18 8.00 -17.81
CA GLN A 412 24.00 6.55 -17.65
C GLN A 412 24.55 5.79 -18.87
N THR A 413 25.21 4.66 -18.61
CA THR A 413 25.62 3.73 -19.66
C THR A 413 24.41 3.16 -20.41
N ILE A 414 24.64 2.63 -21.62
CA ILE A 414 23.58 1.97 -22.41
C ILE A 414 22.98 0.78 -21.64
N GLU A 415 23.82 0.05 -20.91
CA GLU A 415 23.40 -1.07 -20.07
C GLU A 415 22.48 -0.60 -18.95
N THR A 416 22.84 0.46 -18.24
CA THR A 416 22.04 1.03 -17.16
C THR A 416 20.70 1.58 -17.66
N GLN A 417 20.69 2.28 -18.79
CA GLN A 417 19.45 2.75 -19.42
C GLN A 417 18.55 1.58 -19.82
N THR A 418 19.12 0.51 -20.37
CA THR A 418 18.39 -0.72 -20.71
C THR A 418 17.84 -1.41 -19.45
N GLY A 419 18.62 -1.42 -18.37
CA GLY A 419 18.20 -1.90 -17.06
C GLY A 419 16.98 -1.13 -16.53
N ILE A 420 17.03 0.21 -16.54
CA ILE A 420 15.91 1.07 -16.13
C ILE A 420 14.65 0.80 -16.97
N ARG A 421 14.78 0.62 -18.29
CA ARG A 421 13.64 0.24 -19.14
C ARG A 421 13.06 -1.13 -18.75
N THR A 422 13.94 -2.10 -18.48
CA THR A 422 13.57 -3.47 -18.08
C THR A 422 12.85 -3.49 -16.72
N MET A 423 13.19 -2.56 -15.83
CA MET A 423 12.55 -2.37 -14.52
C MET A 423 11.13 -1.83 -14.59
N LEU A 424 10.70 -1.27 -15.72
CA LEU A 424 9.29 -0.90 -15.98
C LEU A 424 8.52 -1.94 -16.80
N SER A 425 9.21 -2.90 -17.43
CA SER A 425 8.64 -3.88 -18.34
C SER A 425 8.79 -5.32 -17.84
N PHE A 426 9.87 -6.01 -18.21
CA PHE A 426 10.06 -7.44 -18.00
C PHE A 426 10.17 -7.82 -16.53
N ILE A 427 10.92 -7.06 -15.73
CA ILE A 427 11.13 -7.41 -14.32
C ILE A 427 9.80 -7.37 -13.56
N PRO A 428 8.99 -6.29 -13.62
CA PRO A 428 7.64 -6.32 -13.07
C PRO A 428 6.79 -7.45 -13.68
N ALA A 429 6.85 -7.68 -14.99
CA ALA A 429 6.07 -8.73 -15.65
C ALA A 429 6.32 -10.12 -15.02
N THR A 430 7.54 -10.41 -14.57
CA THR A 430 7.81 -11.66 -13.80
C THR A 430 7.01 -11.73 -12.51
N GLY A 431 6.89 -10.62 -11.76
CA GLY A 431 6.06 -10.54 -10.56
C GLY A 431 4.57 -10.76 -10.86
N ALA A 432 4.06 -10.15 -11.93
CA ALA A 432 2.67 -10.37 -12.36
C ALA A 432 2.43 -11.82 -12.82
N LEU A 433 3.35 -12.43 -13.58
CA LEU A 433 3.28 -13.83 -13.99
C LEU A 433 3.33 -14.79 -12.80
N LEU A 434 4.25 -14.58 -11.86
CA LEU A 434 4.33 -15.36 -10.62
C LEU A 434 3.02 -15.27 -9.86
N SER A 435 2.43 -14.07 -9.77
CA SER A 435 1.12 -13.90 -9.13
C SER A 435 0.01 -14.70 -9.84
N ALA A 436 -0.02 -14.68 -11.18
CA ALA A 436 -0.97 -15.46 -11.95
C ALA A 436 -0.78 -16.97 -11.73
N ILE A 437 0.47 -17.44 -11.68
CA ILE A 437 0.83 -18.84 -11.42
C ILE A 437 0.35 -19.28 -10.04
N PHE A 438 0.58 -18.48 -8.99
CA PHE A 438 0.07 -18.79 -7.64
C PHE A 438 -1.45 -18.97 -7.66
N ILE A 439 -2.18 -18.07 -8.31
CA ILE A 439 -3.65 -18.16 -8.39
C ILE A 439 -4.15 -19.40 -9.13
N LEU A 440 -3.38 -20.01 -10.05
CA LEU A 440 -3.78 -21.30 -10.64
C LEU A 440 -3.96 -22.39 -9.57
N PHE A 441 -3.10 -22.39 -8.55
CA PHE A 441 -3.17 -23.30 -7.41
C PHE A 441 -4.24 -22.94 -6.37
N TYR A 442 -4.94 -21.82 -6.54
CA TYR A 442 -6.06 -21.44 -5.69
C TYR A 442 -7.28 -22.31 -6.00
N LYS A 443 -7.67 -23.15 -5.04
CA LYS A 443 -8.72 -24.17 -5.22
C LYS A 443 -10.12 -23.73 -4.78
N LEU A 444 -10.26 -22.56 -4.16
CA LEU A 444 -11.57 -22.05 -3.76
C LEU A 444 -12.25 -21.43 -4.98
N SER A 445 -13.21 -22.15 -5.56
CA SER A 445 -14.09 -21.62 -6.60
C SER A 445 -15.28 -20.88 -5.98
N ASP A 446 -15.86 -19.94 -6.73
CA ASP A 446 -17.05 -19.22 -6.25
C ASP A 446 -18.22 -20.17 -5.96
N SER A 447 -18.39 -21.24 -6.75
CA SER A 447 -19.38 -22.29 -6.49
C SER A 447 -19.18 -23.03 -5.17
N LEU A 448 -17.93 -23.34 -4.82
CA LEU A 448 -17.59 -23.96 -3.54
C LEU A 448 -17.87 -22.96 -2.40
N MET A 449 -17.55 -21.69 -2.60
CA MET A 449 -17.79 -20.67 -1.59
C MET A 449 -19.28 -20.46 -1.30
N VAL A 450 -20.14 -20.51 -2.32
CA VAL A 450 -21.60 -20.48 -2.12
C VAL A 450 -22.04 -21.65 -1.21
N SER A 451 -21.63 -22.88 -1.51
CA SER A 451 -21.98 -24.05 -0.67
C SER A 451 -21.45 -23.96 0.76
N VAL A 452 -20.29 -23.33 0.95
CA VAL A 452 -19.67 -23.12 2.27
C VAL A 452 -20.46 -22.09 3.06
N ILE A 453 -20.88 -21.00 2.42
CA ILE A 453 -21.68 -19.94 3.06
C ILE A 453 -23.05 -20.50 3.45
N ASP A 454 -23.73 -21.22 2.55
CA ASP A 454 -25.03 -21.84 2.84
C ASP A 454 -24.92 -22.81 4.03
N ALA A 455 -23.86 -23.64 4.07
CA ALA A 455 -23.63 -24.55 5.19
C ALA A 455 -23.39 -23.80 6.51
N LEU A 456 -22.69 -22.66 6.49
CA LEU A 456 -22.45 -21.84 7.68
C LEU A 456 -23.72 -21.14 8.17
N GLU A 457 -24.59 -20.65 7.28
CA GLU A 457 -25.89 -20.08 7.64
C GLU A 457 -26.81 -21.11 8.31
N GLU A 458 -26.72 -22.37 7.88
CA GLU A 458 -27.41 -23.50 8.50
C GLU A 458 -26.72 -24.00 9.79
N GLY A 459 -25.62 -23.37 10.23
CA GLY A 459 -24.86 -23.74 11.42
C GLY A 459 -24.08 -25.05 11.30
N ARG A 460 -23.82 -25.53 10.08
CA ARG A 460 -23.19 -26.82 9.79
C ARG A 460 -21.68 -26.66 9.60
N THR A 461 -20.92 -27.35 10.43
CA THR A 461 -19.48 -27.55 10.21
C THR A 461 -19.23 -28.58 9.10
N LYS A 462 -18.02 -28.62 8.55
CA LYS A 462 -17.64 -29.58 7.50
C LYS A 462 -17.95 -31.04 7.87
N GLU A 463 -17.69 -31.44 9.12
CA GLU A 463 -18.00 -32.80 9.59
C GLU A 463 -19.51 -33.06 9.62
N GLN A 464 -20.31 -32.10 10.08
CA GLN A 464 -21.77 -32.21 10.09
C GLN A 464 -22.35 -32.24 8.67
N HIS A 465 -21.80 -31.44 7.77
CA HIS A 465 -22.23 -31.39 6.37
C HIS A 465 -21.92 -32.68 5.61
N ILE A 466 -20.72 -33.27 5.82
CA ILE A 466 -20.35 -34.56 5.23
C ILE A 466 -21.23 -35.70 5.79
N ASN A 467 -21.50 -35.71 7.10
CA ASN A 467 -22.34 -36.73 7.70
C ASN A 467 -23.78 -36.69 7.17
N ILE A 468 -24.36 -35.50 6.97
CA ILE A 468 -25.70 -35.34 6.40
C ILE A 468 -25.73 -35.75 4.92
N ALA A 469 -24.71 -35.40 4.13
CA ALA A 469 -24.62 -35.84 2.73
C ALA A 469 -24.60 -37.36 2.61
N ILE A 470 -23.79 -38.05 3.45
CA ILE A 470 -23.73 -39.52 3.51
C ILE A 470 -25.07 -40.10 4.00
N GLN A 471 -25.77 -39.41 4.90
CA GLN A 471 -27.07 -39.86 5.41
C GLN A 471 -28.18 -39.73 4.36
N ASN A 472 -28.16 -38.67 3.55
CA ASN A 472 -29.11 -38.47 2.45
C ASN A 472 -28.88 -39.44 1.29
N GLU A 473 -27.62 -39.77 0.95
CA GLU A 473 -27.29 -40.81 -0.05
C GLU A 473 -27.66 -42.23 0.41
N ARG A 474 -27.85 -42.46 1.71
CA ARG A 474 -28.33 -43.75 2.23
C ARG A 474 -29.86 -43.87 2.25
N ILE A 475 -30.57 -42.76 2.07
CA ILE A 475 -32.04 -42.70 2.09
C ILE A 475 -32.60 -42.61 0.65
N ALA A 476 -31.80 -42.15 -0.31
CA ALA A 476 -32.04 -42.28 -1.75
C ALA A 476 -31.64 -43.69 -2.24
#